data_AF-G2G1Q8-F1
#
_entry.id   AF-G2G1Q8-F1
#
_cell.length_a   1.000
_cell.length_b   1.000
_cell.length_c   1.000
_cell.angle_alpha   90.00
_cell.angle_beta   90.00
_cell.angle_gamma   90.00
#
_symmetry.space_group_name_H-M   'P 1'
#
loop_
_entity.id
_entity.type
_entity.pdbx_description
1 polymer ?
#
loop_
_entity_poly.entity_id
_entity_poly.type
_entity_poly.pdbx_seq_one_letter_code
_entity_poly.pdbx_strand_id
1 'polypeptide(L)'
;MLKRALKKGFQAKYVLVDSWFSSHEFIQTVRGLGKKPMHLVCGVRQDTRKYLYKGDSLNASQLKPILKSEGNEKRCRKRNIRYSEVLVDYEGIGQVKLFFCRFPYQKKWRLFLSTDISLSLLSMLEIYSIRWTIEVLFKETNSI
;
A
#
# COMPACT_ATOMS: atom_id res chain seq x y z
N MET A 1 -12.00 13.21 -9.69
CA MET A 1 -10.91 12.89 -10.65
C MET A 1 -11.01 11.47 -11.23
N LEU A 2 -10.91 10.41 -10.42
CA LEU A 2 -10.89 9.01 -10.91
C LEU A 2 -12.13 8.63 -11.73
N LYS A 3 -13.34 8.94 -11.24
CA LYS A 3 -14.60 8.74 -11.98
C LYS A 3 -14.56 9.37 -13.38
N ARG A 4 -13.96 10.57 -13.50
CA ARG A 4 -13.86 11.30 -14.78
C ARG A 4 -12.89 10.62 -15.75
N ALA A 5 -11.76 10.12 -15.25
CA ALA A 5 -10.80 9.37 -16.06
C ALA A 5 -11.42 8.09 -16.63
N LEU A 6 -12.13 7.32 -15.80
CA LEU A 6 -12.85 6.11 -16.24
C LEU A 6 -13.94 6.43 -17.27
N LYS A 7 -14.71 7.51 -17.07
CA LYS A 7 -15.70 7.98 -18.06
C LYS A 7 -15.07 8.38 -19.39
N LYS A 8 -13.81 8.83 -19.39
CA LYS A 8 -13.03 9.14 -20.61
C LYS A 8 -12.35 7.90 -21.22
N GLY A 9 -12.67 6.69 -20.74
CA GLY A 9 -12.13 5.44 -21.28
C GLY A 9 -10.77 5.03 -20.74
N PHE A 10 -10.21 5.76 -19.75
CA PHE A 10 -8.93 5.38 -19.16
C PHE A 10 -9.07 4.08 -18.37
N GLN A 11 -8.22 3.10 -18.69
CA GLN A 11 -8.17 1.81 -18.00
C GLN A 11 -6.80 1.66 -17.35
N ALA A 12 -6.79 1.37 -16.05
CA ALA A 12 -5.58 1.10 -15.31
C ALA A 12 -5.78 -0.12 -14.40
N LYS A 13 -4.70 -0.86 -14.17
CA LYS A 13 -4.71 -1.98 -13.22
C LYS A 13 -4.52 -1.52 -11.78
N TYR A 14 -3.72 -0.47 -11.56
CA TYR A 14 -3.39 0.05 -10.24
C TYR A 14 -3.62 1.56 -10.14
N VAL A 15 -4.10 1.97 -8.97
CA VAL A 15 -4.04 3.34 -8.47
C VAL A 15 -2.91 3.42 -7.46
N LEU A 16 -1.97 4.34 -7.69
CA LEU A 16 -0.82 4.57 -6.82
C LEU A 16 -0.97 5.92 -6.14
N VAL A 17 -0.91 5.93 -4.82
CA VAL A 17 -1.03 7.18 -4.06
C VAL A 17 -0.06 7.22 -2.89
N ASP A 18 0.32 8.44 -2.53
CA ASP A 18 1.11 8.65 -1.32
C ASP A 18 0.27 8.41 -0.05
N SER A 19 0.95 8.32 1.09
CA SER A 19 0.43 8.15 2.43
C SER A 19 -0.57 9.21 2.89
N TRP A 20 -0.64 10.36 2.22
CA TRP A 20 -1.68 11.37 2.44
C TRP A 20 -3.06 10.94 1.93
N PHE A 21 -3.12 9.99 0.99
CA PHE A 21 -4.35 9.52 0.36
C PHE A 21 -4.68 8.06 0.74
N SER A 22 -4.30 7.65 1.94
CA SER A 22 -4.63 6.33 2.47
C SER A 22 -5.93 6.34 3.30
N SER A 23 -6.86 7.28 3.11
CA SER A 23 -8.12 7.27 3.87
C SER A 23 -8.99 6.06 3.49
N HIS A 24 -9.77 5.57 4.44
CA HIS A 24 -10.65 4.43 4.24
C HIS A 24 -11.64 4.66 3.08
N GLU A 25 -12.30 5.81 3.08
CA GLU A 25 -13.24 6.24 2.04
C GLU A 25 -12.60 6.31 0.65
N PHE A 26 -11.34 6.74 0.56
CA PHE A 26 -10.63 6.80 -0.71
C PHE A 26 -10.37 5.40 -1.25
N ILE A 27 -9.91 4.48 -0.40
CA ILE A 27 -9.67 3.08 -0.80
C ILE A 27 -10.99 2.41 -1.19
N GLN A 28 -12.07 2.61 -0.42
CA GLN A 28 -13.41 2.14 -0.75
C GLN A 28 -13.86 2.66 -2.11
N THR A 29 -13.70 3.97 -2.34
CA THR A 29 -14.03 4.58 -3.62
C THR A 29 -13.27 3.90 -4.75
N VAL A 30 -11.95 3.76 -4.65
CA VAL A 30 -11.14 3.10 -5.69
C VAL A 30 -11.61 1.68 -5.96
N ARG A 31 -11.94 0.92 -4.91
CA ARG A 31 -12.43 -0.46 -5.03
C ARG A 31 -13.87 -0.59 -5.51
N GLY A 32 -14.67 0.46 -5.39
CA GLY A 32 -16.04 0.52 -5.92
C GLY A 32 -16.14 1.11 -7.33
N LEU A 33 -15.02 1.51 -7.95
CA LEU A 33 -15.05 2.17 -9.25
C LEU A 33 -14.97 1.20 -10.43
N GLY A 34 -15.96 1.31 -11.32
CA GLY A 34 -15.99 0.59 -12.61
C GLY A 34 -16.46 -0.86 -12.47
N LYS A 35 -16.65 -1.52 -13.62
CA LYS A 35 -17.06 -2.95 -13.66
C LYS A 35 -15.93 -3.90 -13.23
N LYS A 36 -14.68 -3.46 -13.40
CA LYS A 36 -13.47 -4.17 -12.97
C LYS A 36 -12.70 -3.24 -12.03
N PRO A 37 -12.79 -3.45 -10.70
CA PRO A 37 -12.22 -2.51 -9.75
C PRO A 37 -10.70 -2.55 -9.79
N MET A 38 -10.08 -1.38 -9.89
CA MET A 38 -8.63 -1.23 -9.89
C MET A 38 -8.05 -1.62 -8.53
N HIS A 39 -6.87 -2.21 -8.53
CA HIS A 39 -6.13 -2.39 -7.29
C HIS A 39 -5.51 -1.06 -6.84
N LEU A 40 -5.19 -0.97 -5.56
CA LEU A 40 -4.59 0.20 -4.95
C LEU A 40 -3.33 -0.23 -4.22
N VAL A 41 -2.25 0.52 -4.42
CA VAL A 41 -1.04 0.42 -3.62
C VAL A 41 -0.76 1.80 -3.03
N CYS A 42 -0.70 1.90 -1.71
CA CYS A 42 -0.41 3.15 -1.02
C CYS A 42 0.59 2.96 0.12
N GLY A 43 1.36 4.00 0.40
CA GLY A 43 1.97 4.15 1.72
C GLY A 43 0.86 4.38 2.76
N VAL A 44 1.08 3.97 3.99
CA VAL A 44 0.14 4.16 5.09
C VAL A 44 0.85 4.89 6.22
N ARG A 45 0.21 5.95 6.71
CA ARG A 45 0.67 6.66 7.90
C ARG A 45 0.45 5.80 9.14
N GLN A 46 1.27 6.01 10.15
CA GLN A 46 0.97 5.44 11.44
C GLN A 46 -0.25 6.17 12.02
N ASP A 47 -1.38 5.49 12.05
CA ASP A 47 -2.63 5.98 12.60
C ASP A 47 -3.35 4.88 13.39
N THR A 48 -4.58 5.16 13.83
CA THR A 48 -5.38 4.31 14.71
C THR A 48 -6.23 3.28 13.97
N ARG A 49 -6.13 3.19 12.64
CA ARG A 49 -6.95 2.24 11.86
C ARG A 49 -6.67 0.81 12.31
N LYS A 50 -7.73 0.00 12.30
CA LYS A 50 -7.67 -1.40 12.70
C LYS A 50 -7.84 -2.32 11.51
N TYR A 51 -7.23 -3.49 11.64
CA TYR A 51 -7.30 -4.60 10.71
C TYR A 51 -7.62 -5.86 11.50
N LEU A 52 -8.42 -6.73 10.92
CA LEU A 52 -8.72 -8.02 11.52
C LEU A 52 -7.63 -9.02 11.09
N TYR A 53 -6.92 -9.55 12.07
CA TYR A 53 -5.88 -10.56 11.89
C TYR A 53 -6.12 -11.70 12.87
N LYS A 54 -6.36 -12.91 12.34
CA LYS A 54 -6.63 -14.12 13.15
C LYS A 54 -7.75 -13.96 14.19
N GLY A 55 -8.76 -13.15 13.88
CA GLY A 55 -9.88 -12.87 14.79
C GLY A 55 -9.71 -11.63 15.66
N ASP A 56 -8.49 -11.08 15.76
CA ASP A 56 -8.20 -9.90 16.58
C ASP A 56 -8.22 -8.60 15.77
N SER A 57 -8.86 -7.56 16.32
CA SER A 57 -8.90 -6.22 15.73
C SER A 57 -7.69 -5.39 16.19
N LEU A 58 -6.67 -5.30 15.33
CA LEU A 58 -5.35 -4.78 15.66
C LEU A 58 -4.96 -3.61 14.75
N ASN A 59 -4.27 -2.61 15.31
CA ASN A 59 -3.66 -1.56 14.50
C ASN A 59 -2.26 -1.97 14.00
N ALA A 60 -1.69 -1.16 13.10
CA ALA A 60 -0.36 -1.43 12.53
C ALA A 60 0.75 -1.53 13.57
N SER A 61 0.70 -0.71 14.64
CA SER A 61 1.71 -0.73 15.71
C SER A 61 1.64 -1.98 16.59
N GLN A 62 0.45 -2.59 16.73
CA GLN A 62 0.25 -3.86 17.43
C GLN A 62 0.59 -5.06 16.55
N LEU A 63 0.28 -5.00 15.26
CA LEU A 63 0.60 -6.08 14.31
C LEU A 63 2.10 -6.31 14.15
N LYS A 64 2.91 -5.24 14.08
CA LYS A 64 4.35 -5.40 13.82
C LYS A 64 5.10 -6.25 14.85
N PRO A 65 4.96 -6.05 16.18
CA PRO A 65 5.60 -6.92 17.16
C PRO A 65 5.08 -8.36 17.11
N ILE A 66 3.79 -8.57 16.86
CA ILE A 66 3.20 -9.92 16.69
C ILE A 66 3.85 -10.64 15.50
N LEU A 67 3.93 -9.99 14.34
CA LEU A 67 4.59 -10.57 13.17
C LEU A 67 6.07 -10.87 13.43
N LYS A 68 6.74 -10.07 14.27
CA LYS A 68 8.12 -10.33 14.66
C LYS A 68 8.23 -11.56 15.54
N SER A 69 7.36 -11.72 16.55
CA SER A 69 7.38 -12.90 17.43
C SER A 69 7.00 -14.18 16.69
N GLU A 70 6.16 -14.09 15.67
CA GLU A 70 5.79 -15.21 14.79
C GLU A 70 6.89 -15.58 13.77
N GLY A 71 8.03 -14.89 13.75
CA GLY A 71 9.11 -15.17 12.81
C GLY A 71 8.83 -14.71 11.36
N ASN A 72 7.83 -13.87 11.15
CA ASN A 72 7.45 -13.37 9.82
C ASN A 72 8.35 -12.22 9.31
N GLU A 73 9.45 -11.90 10.01
CA GLU A 73 10.44 -10.96 9.52
C GLU A 73 11.41 -11.63 8.52
N LYS A 74 11.32 -11.18 7.26
CA LYS A 74 12.10 -11.63 6.13
C LYS A 74 13.16 -10.59 5.76
N ARG A 75 14.19 -11.02 5.02
CA ARG A 75 15.21 -10.13 4.45
C ARG A 75 15.27 -10.26 2.93
N CYS A 76 14.97 -9.18 2.22
CA CYS A 76 15.20 -9.08 0.79
C CYS A 76 16.65 -8.63 0.54
N ARG A 77 17.53 -9.55 0.15
CA ARG A 77 18.95 -9.26 -0.11
C ARG A 77 19.15 -8.29 -1.28
N LYS A 78 18.40 -8.47 -2.39
CA LYS A 78 18.50 -7.65 -3.61
C LYS A 78 18.38 -6.14 -3.37
N ARG A 79 17.53 -5.73 -2.41
CA ARG A 79 17.32 -4.31 -2.05
C ARG A 79 17.81 -3.97 -0.64
N ASN A 80 18.44 -4.92 0.05
CA ASN A 80 18.84 -4.82 1.46
C ASN A 80 17.71 -4.34 2.41
N ILE A 81 16.48 -4.82 2.17
CA ILE A 81 15.28 -4.45 2.94
C ILE A 81 14.96 -5.56 3.95
N ARG A 82 14.66 -5.18 5.19
CA ARG A 82 13.97 -6.08 6.15
C ARG A 82 12.48 -5.83 6.06
N TYR A 83 11.67 -6.88 6.03
CA TYR A 83 10.25 -6.71 5.85
C TYR A 83 9.41 -7.81 6.50
N SER A 84 8.14 -7.53 6.73
CA SER A 84 7.12 -8.52 7.04
C SER A 84 5.93 -8.25 6.13
N GLU A 85 5.27 -9.31 5.66
CA GLU A 85 4.03 -9.21 4.90
C GLU A 85 2.94 -10.00 5.61
N VAL A 86 1.72 -9.49 5.59
CA VAL A 86 0.58 -10.13 6.25
C VAL A 86 -0.69 -9.87 5.46
N LEU A 87 -1.55 -10.88 5.38
CA LEU A 87 -2.92 -10.74 4.90
C LEU A 87 -3.82 -10.43 6.09
N VAL A 88 -4.63 -9.39 5.95
CA VAL A 88 -5.59 -8.96 6.97
C VAL A 88 -6.89 -8.58 6.30
N ASP A 89 -7.99 -8.70 7.03
CA ASP A 89 -9.25 -8.13 6.59
C ASP A 89 -9.33 -6.68 7.02
N TYR A 90 -9.58 -5.79 6.07
CA TYR A 90 -9.83 -4.39 6.34
C TYR A 90 -11.32 -4.12 6.13
N GLU A 91 -11.99 -3.70 7.21
CA GLU A 91 -13.43 -3.45 7.23
C GLU A 91 -13.89 -2.67 6.00
N GLY A 92 -15.00 -3.07 5.38
CA GLY A 92 -15.55 -2.41 4.18
C GLY A 92 -14.67 -2.43 2.91
N ILE A 93 -13.43 -2.93 2.97
CA ILE A 93 -12.51 -3.08 1.83
C ILE A 93 -12.33 -4.55 1.44
N GLY A 94 -12.35 -5.45 2.44
CA GLY A 94 -12.03 -6.86 2.30
C GLY A 94 -10.54 -7.15 2.55
N GLN A 95 -10.05 -8.25 2.00
CA GLN A 95 -8.67 -8.67 2.20
C GLN A 95 -7.66 -7.70 1.57
N VAL A 96 -6.68 -7.30 2.37
CA VAL A 96 -5.55 -6.49 1.93
C VAL A 96 -4.24 -7.13 2.38
N LYS A 97 -3.18 -6.87 1.63
CA LYS A 97 -1.83 -7.24 2.02
C LYS A 97 -1.10 -6.02 2.56
N LEU A 98 -0.63 -6.13 3.80
CA LEU A 98 0.23 -5.13 4.42
C LEU A 98 1.69 -5.51 4.26
N PHE A 99 2.53 -4.52 3.99
CA PHE A 99 3.98 -4.67 3.92
C PHE A 99 4.64 -3.71 4.91
N PHE A 100 5.21 -4.26 5.97
CA PHE A 100 6.05 -3.52 6.90
C PHE A 100 7.48 -3.58 6.38
N CYS A 101 8.05 -2.45 5.99
CA CYS A 101 9.36 -2.36 5.35
C CYS A 101 10.30 -1.48 6.15
N ARG A 102 11.51 -1.96 6.42
CA ARG A 102 12.63 -1.16 6.90
C ARG A 102 13.68 -1.07 5.80
N PHE A 103 13.77 0.10 5.19
CA PHE A 103 14.71 0.38 4.11
C PHE A 103 16.14 0.55 4.64
N PRO A 104 17.16 0.30 3.79
CA PRO A 104 18.54 0.62 4.11
C PRO A 104 18.68 2.05 4.64
N TYR A 105 19.53 2.24 5.65
CA TYR A 105 19.85 3.54 6.24
C TYR A 105 18.66 4.28 6.90
N GLN A 106 17.44 3.72 6.88
CA GLN A 106 16.28 4.29 7.56
C GLN A 106 16.08 3.63 8.92
N LYS A 107 15.95 4.46 9.96
CA LYS A 107 15.65 4.00 11.33
C LYS A 107 14.17 3.64 11.52
N LYS A 108 13.28 4.19 10.70
CA LYS A 108 11.83 3.99 10.82
C LYS A 108 11.33 2.91 9.87
N TRP A 109 10.35 2.15 10.32
CA TRP A 109 9.57 1.25 9.47
C TRP A 109 8.54 2.06 8.68
N ARG A 110 8.28 1.65 7.44
CA ARG A 110 7.20 2.16 6.59
C ARG A 110 6.18 1.06 6.39
N LEU A 111 4.91 1.45 6.37
CA LEU A 111 3.81 0.55 6.04
C LEU A 111 3.32 0.86 4.64
N PHE A 112 3.14 -0.19 3.84
CA PHE A 112 2.39 -0.14 2.59
C PHE A 112 1.17 -1.04 2.68
N LEU A 113 0.12 -0.66 1.98
CA LEU A 113 -1.10 -1.45 1.82
C LEU A 113 -1.33 -1.69 0.33
N SER A 114 -1.66 -2.94 0.00
CA SER A 114 -2.10 -3.35 -1.32
C SER A 114 -3.46 -4.04 -1.22
N THR A 115 -4.40 -3.65 -2.09
CA THR A 115 -5.64 -4.42 -2.32
C THR A 115 -5.45 -5.53 -3.34
N ASP A 116 -4.26 -5.68 -3.92
CA ASP A 116 -3.84 -6.86 -4.65
C ASP A 116 -3.03 -7.77 -3.73
N ILE A 117 -3.67 -8.85 -3.27
CA ILE A 117 -3.07 -9.81 -2.34
C ILE A 117 -2.06 -10.74 -3.02
N SER A 118 -1.99 -10.77 -4.35
CA SER A 118 -1.04 -11.61 -5.09
C SER A 118 0.37 -11.02 -5.11
N LEU A 119 0.51 -9.71 -4.81
CA LEU A 119 1.80 -9.03 -4.91
C LEU A 119 2.82 -9.57 -3.90
N SER A 120 4.04 -9.77 -4.40
CA SER A 120 5.24 -9.91 -3.58
C SER A 120 5.76 -8.52 -3.18
N LEU A 121 6.65 -8.45 -2.17
CA LEU A 121 7.34 -7.21 -1.82
C LEU A 121 8.00 -6.54 -3.03
N LEU A 122 8.74 -7.30 -3.85
CA LEU A 122 9.49 -6.74 -4.97
C LEU A 122 8.57 -6.14 -6.03
N SER A 123 7.50 -6.87 -6.38
CA SER A 123 6.49 -6.39 -7.33
C SER A 123 5.76 -5.16 -6.80
N MET A 124 5.40 -5.15 -5.51
CA MET A 124 4.79 -3.98 -4.86
C MET A 124 5.72 -2.76 -4.92
N LEU A 125 7.01 -2.92 -4.59
CA LEU A 125 7.98 -1.82 -4.63
C LEU A 125 8.22 -1.30 -6.04
N GLU A 126 8.24 -2.19 -7.05
CA GLU A 126 8.38 -1.83 -8.46
C GLU A 126 7.18 -1.03 -8.95
N ILE A 127 5.96 -1.52 -8.70
CA ILE A 127 4.72 -0.80 -8.99
C ILE A 127 4.71 0.56 -8.28
N TYR A 128 5.02 0.60 -6.98
CA TYR A 128 5.02 1.84 -6.20
C TYR A 128 6.13 2.81 -6.61
N SER A 129 7.21 2.34 -7.24
CA SER A 129 8.29 3.22 -7.72
C SER A 129 7.83 4.17 -8.82
N ILE A 130 6.82 3.79 -9.61
CA ILE A 130 6.23 4.62 -10.67
C ILE A 130 5.68 5.94 -10.10
N ARG A 131 5.20 5.94 -8.85
CA ARG A 131 4.73 7.15 -8.15
C ARG A 131 5.80 8.25 -8.10
N TRP A 132 7.07 7.89 -7.93
CA TRP A 132 8.18 8.85 -7.91
C TRP A 132 8.44 9.48 -9.28
N THR A 133 8.14 8.77 -10.37
CA THR A 133 8.27 9.31 -11.74
C THR A 133 7.32 10.49 -11.94
N ILE A 134 6.12 10.43 -11.33
CA ILE A 134 5.12 11.51 -11.41
C ILE A 134 5.62 12.76 -10.67
N GLU A 135 6.28 12.61 -9.52
CA GLU A 135 6.87 13.75 -8.80
C GLU A 135 7.99 14.42 -9.59
N VAL A 136 8.83 13.64 -10.28
CA VAL A 136 9.89 14.18 -11.16
C VAL A 136 9.25 14.93 -12.32
N LEU A 137 8.26 14.33 -13.01
CA LEU A 137 7.54 14.99 -14.11
C LEU A 137 6.96 16.34 -13.68
N PHE A 138 6.27 16.42 -12.54
CA PHE A 138 5.68 17.68 -12.07
C PHE A 138 6.73 18.73 -11.69
N LYS A 139 7.92 18.33 -11.22
CA LYS A 139 9.02 19.27 -10.95
C LYS A 139 9.55 19.88 -12.25
N GLU A 140 9.76 19.06 -13.27
CA GLU A 140 10.23 19.51 -14.58
C GLU A 140 9.22 20.45 -15.25
N THR A 141 7.92 20.13 -15.18
CA THR A 141 6.88 20.97 -15.83
C THR A 141 6.59 22.28 -15.11
N ASN A 142 6.82 22.36 -13.79
CA ASN A 142 6.63 23.59 -13.01
C ASN A 142 7.89 24.46 -12.95
N SER A 143 8.99 24.00 -13.56
CA SER A 143 10.25 24.74 -13.68
C SER A 143 10.40 25.39 -15.07
N ILE A 144 9.31 25.41 -15.85
CA ILE A 144 9.12 26.11 -17.14
C ILE A 144 8.09 27.22 -16.89
#